data_AF-A0A969JTF2-F1
#
_entry.id   AF-A0A969JTF2-F1
#
_cell.length_a   1.000
_cell.length_b   1.000
_cell.length_c   1.000
_cell.angle_alpha   90.00
_cell.angle_beta   90.00
_cell.angle_gamma   90.00
#
_symmetry.space_group_name_H-M   'P 1'
#
loop_
_entity.id
_entity.type
_entity.pdbx_description
1 polymer ?
#
loop_
_entity_poly.entity_id
_entity_poly.type
_entity_poly.pdbx_seq_one_letter_code
_entity_poly.pdbx_strand_id
1 'polypeptide(L)'
;MPTSRLGRLFNFGLLLGDFALSSAATSLQGLLQGKPGNAFEVLFNPRNGEKLAKRFSHLRGAAMKMGQLLSMESADLLPPAFTQALALLRSDANPMPLSQLRRLLGREYGKGWQNRFSEFDFEPLAAASIGQVHRARTIDGRDLALKIQYPGVARSIDSDVNNVALLLRLANVLPVDLDVAGLIAEAKRQLRQEADYLQEAGFLEHYRDLVADDPCLHLPCVHADFTTKQHPGHGFRRGRAAGGAD
;
A
#
# COMPACT_ATOMS: atom_id res chain seq x y z
N MET A 1 -5.64 -9.70 8.32
CA MET A 1 -5.17 -9.84 6.93
C MET A 1 -4.79 -11.30 6.69
N PRO A 2 -5.35 -11.99 5.68
CA PRO A 2 -4.98 -13.38 5.36
C PRO A 2 -3.51 -13.46 4.94
N THR A 3 -2.77 -14.44 5.47
CA THR A 3 -1.30 -14.52 5.35
C THR A 3 -0.81 -15.63 4.42
N SER A 4 -1.70 -16.53 3.96
CA SER A 4 -1.38 -17.70 3.13
C SER A 4 -1.77 -17.52 1.67
N ARG A 5 -1.05 -18.19 0.76
CA ARG A 5 -1.36 -18.18 -0.70
C ARG A 5 -2.73 -18.79 -0.98
N LEU A 6 -3.05 -19.93 -0.35
CA LEU A 6 -4.34 -20.61 -0.50
C LEU A 6 -5.51 -19.78 0.05
N GLY A 7 -5.34 -19.11 1.19
CA GLY A 7 -6.38 -18.24 1.75
C GLY A 7 -6.68 -17.02 0.87
N ARG A 8 -5.65 -16.49 0.18
CA ARG A 8 -5.81 -15.41 -0.80
C ARG A 8 -6.44 -15.90 -2.10
N LEU A 9 -6.08 -17.08 -2.59
CA LEU A 9 -6.68 -17.70 -3.77
C LEU A 9 -8.16 -18.03 -3.54
N PHE A 10 -8.50 -18.54 -2.36
CA PHE A 10 -9.88 -18.83 -1.95
C PHE A 10 -10.72 -17.55 -1.85
N ASN A 11 -10.18 -16.49 -1.26
CA ASN A 11 -10.83 -15.17 -1.27
C ASN A 11 -11.00 -14.63 -2.69
N PHE A 12 -10.04 -14.87 -3.60
CA PHE A 12 -10.14 -14.52 -5.01
C PHE A 12 -11.16 -15.36 -5.78
N GLY A 13 -11.31 -16.65 -5.45
CA GLY A 13 -12.32 -17.54 -6.02
C GLY A 13 -13.74 -17.15 -5.60
N LEU A 14 -13.94 -16.81 -4.32
CA LEU A 14 -15.20 -16.24 -3.83
C LEU A 14 -15.51 -14.89 -4.50
N LEU A 15 -14.49 -14.07 -4.78
CA LEU A 15 -14.63 -12.81 -5.52
C LEU A 15 -15.09 -13.04 -6.97
N LEU A 16 -14.53 -14.02 -7.68
CA LEU A 16 -14.98 -14.38 -9.03
C LEU A 16 -16.41 -14.94 -9.05
N GLY A 17 -16.80 -15.70 -8.02
CA GLY A 17 -18.16 -16.22 -7.86
C GLY A 17 -19.21 -15.11 -7.64
N ASP A 18 -18.94 -14.18 -6.71
CA ASP A 18 -19.80 -13.00 -6.48
C ASP A 18 -19.83 -12.08 -7.72
N PHE A 19 -18.72 -11.95 -8.43
CA PHE A 19 -18.62 -11.20 -9.69
C PHE A 19 -19.47 -11.84 -10.80
N ALA A 20 -19.45 -13.17 -10.95
CA ALA A 20 -20.29 -13.87 -11.92
C ALA A 20 -21.79 -13.72 -11.59
N LEU A 21 -22.17 -13.82 -10.31
CA LEU A 21 -23.55 -13.61 -9.87
C LEU A 21 -24.03 -12.17 -10.09
N SER A 22 -23.23 -11.18 -9.70
CA SER A 22 -23.57 -9.76 -9.88
C SER A 22 -23.54 -9.33 -11.34
N SER A 23 -22.62 -9.88 -12.14
CA SER A 23 -22.59 -9.67 -13.59
C SER A 23 -23.81 -10.28 -14.25
N ALA A 24 -24.27 -11.47 -13.86
CA ALA A 24 -25.50 -12.08 -14.36
C ALA A 24 -26.76 -11.27 -13.98
N ALA A 25 -26.85 -10.80 -12.73
CA ALA A 25 -27.96 -9.98 -12.28
C ALA A 25 -27.99 -8.59 -12.97
N THR A 26 -26.82 -7.99 -13.21
CA THR A 26 -26.73 -6.65 -13.78
C THR A 26 -26.72 -6.66 -15.31
N SER A 27 -26.27 -7.73 -15.96
CA SER A 27 -26.42 -7.91 -17.42
C SER A 27 -27.89 -8.08 -17.80
N LEU A 28 -28.71 -8.74 -16.97
CA LEU A 28 -30.17 -8.75 -17.15
C LEU A 28 -30.78 -7.34 -17.03
N GLN A 29 -30.30 -6.52 -16.08
CA GLN A 29 -30.80 -5.15 -15.89
C GLN A 29 -30.28 -4.15 -16.96
N GLY A 30 -29.05 -4.34 -17.44
CA GLY A 30 -28.44 -3.54 -18.52
C GLY A 30 -29.00 -3.88 -19.90
N LEU A 31 -29.35 -5.16 -20.15
CA LEU A 31 -30.11 -5.57 -21.33
C LEU A 31 -31.50 -4.90 -21.39
N LEU A 32 -32.14 -4.66 -20.23
CA LEU A 32 -33.41 -3.93 -20.17
C LEU A 32 -33.27 -2.42 -20.39
N GLN A 33 -32.07 -1.84 -20.22
CA GLN A 33 -31.82 -0.39 -20.33
C GLN A 33 -30.97 0.01 -21.55
N GLY A 34 -30.59 -0.93 -22.42
CA GLY A 34 -29.91 -0.65 -23.69
C GLY A 34 -28.51 -0.02 -23.56
N LYS A 35 -27.89 -0.09 -22.37
CA LYS A 35 -26.52 0.37 -22.14
C LYS A 35 -25.64 -0.84 -21.84
N PRO A 36 -24.53 -1.08 -22.57
CA PRO A 36 -23.55 -2.08 -22.16
C PRO A 36 -22.96 -1.62 -20.83
N GLY A 37 -23.45 -2.19 -19.73
CA GLY A 37 -22.99 -1.85 -18.39
C GLY A 37 -21.52 -2.18 -18.27
N ASN A 38 -20.68 -1.17 -18.05
CA ASN A 38 -19.26 -1.36 -17.84
C ASN A 38 -19.11 -2.14 -16.53
N ALA A 39 -18.63 -3.39 -16.57
CA ALA A 39 -18.56 -4.27 -15.40
C ALA A 39 -17.80 -3.62 -14.23
N PHE A 40 -16.91 -2.67 -14.55
CA PHE A 40 -16.20 -1.83 -13.60
C PHE A 40 -17.07 -0.80 -12.87
N GLU A 41 -18.03 -0.14 -13.51
CA GLU A 41 -18.93 0.81 -12.84
C GLU A 41 -19.89 0.10 -11.87
N VAL A 42 -20.26 -1.14 -12.21
CA VAL A 42 -21.04 -2.01 -11.33
C VAL A 42 -20.19 -2.46 -10.14
N LEU A 43 -18.92 -2.80 -10.38
CA LEU A 43 -17.95 -3.16 -9.34
C LEU A 43 -17.71 -1.98 -8.38
N PHE A 44 -17.54 -0.77 -8.92
CA PHE A 44 -17.27 0.47 -8.18
C PHE A 44 -18.52 1.32 -7.90
N ASN A 45 -19.69 0.68 -7.80
CA ASN A 45 -20.88 1.37 -7.32
C ASN A 45 -20.64 1.86 -5.87
N PRO A 46 -20.89 3.15 -5.56
CA PRO A 46 -20.66 3.71 -4.22
C PRO A 46 -21.33 2.91 -3.09
N ARG A 47 -22.43 2.21 -3.36
CA ARG A 47 -23.13 1.36 -2.37
C ARG A 47 -22.34 0.09 -1.98
N ASN A 48 -21.37 -0.34 -2.78
CA ASN A 48 -20.51 -1.49 -2.52
C ASN A 48 -19.05 -1.11 -2.24
N GLY A 49 -18.71 0.18 -2.32
CA GLY A 49 -17.34 0.70 -2.21
C GLY A 49 -16.60 0.28 -0.94
N GLU A 50 -17.26 0.30 0.22
CA GLU A 50 -16.64 -0.12 1.50
C GLU A 50 -16.34 -1.62 1.54
N LYS A 51 -17.26 -2.47 1.06
CA LYS A 51 -17.03 -3.93 1.01
C LYS A 51 -15.90 -4.25 0.04
N LEU A 52 -15.84 -3.53 -1.07
CA LEU A 52 -14.81 -3.68 -2.10
C LEU A 52 -13.44 -3.17 -1.60
N ALA A 53 -13.39 -2.00 -0.97
CA ALA A 53 -12.19 -1.46 -0.33
C ALA A 53 -11.65 -2.40 0.75
N LYS A 54 -12.53 -2.97 1.58
CA LYS A 54 -12.15 -3.96 2.59
C LYS A 54 -11.58 -5.24 1.97
N ARG A 55 -12.14 -5.72 0.85
CA ARG A 55 -11.64 -6.90 0.13
C ARG A 55 -10.35 -6.61 -0.65
N PHE A 56 -10.16 -5.40 -1.18
CA PHE A 56 -8.94 -4.97 -1.87
C PHE A 56 -7.89 -4.34 -0.96
N SER A 57 -8.18 -4.19 0.34
CA SER A 57 -7.25 -3.62 1.31
C SER A 57 -5.90 -4.35 1.33
N HIS A 58 -5.89 -5.66 1.02
CA HIS A 58 -4.66 -6.44 0.90
C HIS A 58 -3.90 -6.21 -0.42
N LEU A 59 -4.56 -5.70 -1.47
CA LEU A 59 -3.96 -5.31 -2.74
C LEU A 59 -3.48 -3.86 -2.75
N ARG A 60 -3.65 -3.11 -1.64
CA ARG A 60 -3.39 -1.66 -1.59
C ARG A 60 -2.03 -1.27 -2.15
N GLY A 61 -0.95 -1.92 -1.72
CA GLY A 61 0.39 -1.61 -2.20
C GLY A 61 0.55 -1.82 -3.71
N ALA A 62 0.03 -2.94 -4.22
CA ALA A 62 0.00 -3.22 -5.65
C ALA A 62 -0.85 -2.21 -6.43
N ALA A 63 -2.05 -1.88 -5.93
CA ALA A 63 -2.97 -0.95 -6.55
C ALA A 63 -2.40 0.48 -6.60
N MET A 64 -1.82 0.95 -5.49
CA MET A 64 -1.19 2.26 -5.42
C MET A 64 0.01 2.35 -6.34
N LYS A 65 0.88 1.33 -6.37
CA LYS A 65 2.06 1.32 -7.24
C LYS A 65 1.67 1.29 -8.71
N MET A 66 0.70 0.45 -9.09
CA MET A 66 0.17 0.43 -10.46
C MET A 66 -0.45 1.77 -10.84
N GLY A 67 -1.24 2.38 -9.94
CA GLY A 67 -1.81 3.71 -10.16
C GLY A 67 -0.75 4.79 -10.36
N GLN A 68 0.33 4.78 -9.58
CA GLN A 68 1.47 5.69 -9.75
C GLN A 68 2.12 5.54 -11.12
N LEU A 69 2.49 4.31 -11.51
CA LEU A 69 3.15 4.07 -12.80
C LEU A 69 2.25 4.44 -13.98
N LEU A 70 0.96 4.09 -13.93
CA LEU A 70 -0.01 4.46 -14.95
C LEU A 70 -0.17 5.99 -15.07
N SER A 71 -0.20 6.70 -13.93
CA SER A 71 -0.29 8.16 -13.95
C SER A 71 0.94 8.85 -14.53
N MET A 72 2.11 8.19 -14.47
CA MET A 72 3.35 8.69 -15.06
C MET A 72 3.39 8.47 -16.58
N GLU A 73 2.88 7.34 -17.07
CA GLU A 73 2.77 7.06 -18.50
C GLU A 73 1.75 7.99 -19.17
N SER A 74 0.61 8.26 -18.53
CA SER A 74 -0.39 9.20 -19.07
C SER A 74 -1.39 9.65 -18.00
N ALA A 75 -1.40 10.95 -17.72
CA ALA A 75 -2.29 11.56 -16.71
C ALA A 75 -3.79 11.37 -17.00
N ASP A 76 -4.17 11.26 -18.28
CA ASP A 76 -5.57 11.20 -18.74
C ASP A 76 -6.14 9.77 -18.84
N LEU A 77 -5.34 8.73 -18.57
CA LEU A 77 -5.78 7.33 -18.68
C LEU A 77 -6.54 6.82 -17.45
N LEU A 78 -6.45 7.56 -16.34
CA LEU A 78 -7.16 7.37 -15.07
C LEU A 78 -8.69 7.54 -15.14
N PRO A 79 -9.59 6.54 -15.32
CA PRO A 79 -11.02 6.81 -15.24
C PRO A 79 -11.34 7.32 -13.84
N PRO A 80 -12.25 8.31 -13.70
CA PRO A 80 -12.56 8.92 -12.41
C PRO A 80 -12.92 7.90 -11.32
N ALA A 81 -13.62 6.82 -11.68
CA ALA A 81 -13.97 5.74 -10.77
C ALA A 81 -12.73 5.01 -10.20
N PHE A 82 -11.69 4.78 -11.00
CA PHE A 82 -10.46 4.15 -10.52
C PHE A 82 -9.66 5.10 -9.62
N THR A 83 -9.56 6.38 -9.98
CA THR A 83 -8.89 7.39 -9.15
C THR A 83 -9.59 7.57 -7.81
N GLN A 84 -10.92 7.57 -7.78
CA GLN A 84 -11.70 7.58 -6.53
C GLN A 84 -11.46 6.32 -5.70
N ALA A 85 -11.41 5.14 -6.33
CA ALA A 85 -11.09 3.90 -5.64
C ALA A 85 -9.68 3.90 -5.03
N LEU A 86 -8.69 4.44 -5.75
CA LEU A 86 -7.33 4.62 -5.22
C LEU A 86 -7.31 5.62 -4.06
N ALA A 87 -8.09 6.70 -4.13
CA ALA A 87 -8.24 7.66 -3.05
C ALA A 87 -8.85 7.01 -1.80
N LEU A 88 -9.92 6.23 -1.97
CA LEU A 88 -10.53 5.42 -0.91
C LEU A 88 -9.55 4.40 -0.31
N LEU A 89 -8.76 3.72 -1.15
CA LEU A 89 -7.74 2.78 -0.67
C LEU A 89 -6.61 3.48 0.10
N ARG A 90 -6.30 4.74 -0.25
CA ARG A 90 -5.34 5.59 0.47
C ARG A 90 -5.90 6.06 1.82
N SER A 91 -7.19 6.39 1.89
CA SER A 91 -7.85 6.86 3.12
C SER A 91 -8.28 5.73 4.07
N ASP A 92 -8.72 4.59 3.53
CA ASP A 92 -9.24 3.44 4.28
C ASP A 92 -8.12 2.45 4.62
N ALA A 93 -7.16 2.93 5.42
CA ALA A 93 -6.11 2.09 5.97
C ALA A 93 -6.55 1.45 7.28
N ASN A 94 -7.30 0.35 7.19
CA ASN A 94 -7.55 -0.48 8.36
C ASN A 94 -6.20 -0.89 9.01
N PRO A 95 -5.94 -0.46 10.26
CA PRO A 95 -4.66 -0.68 10.90
C PRO A 95 -4.45 -2.17 11.19
N MET A 96 -3.19 -2.60 11.20
CA MET A 96 -2.85 -3.95 11.61
C MET A 96 -3.35 -4.19 13.05
N PRO A 97 -4.03 -5.33 13.34
CA PRO A 97 -4.45 -5.64 14.69
C PRO A 97 -3.27 -5.61 15.67
N LEU A 98 -3.47 -5.05 16.86
CA LEU A 98 -2.44 -4.89 17.88
C LEU A 98 -1.71 -6.20 18.22
N SER A 99 -2.43 -7.32 18.27
CA SER A 99 -1.85 -8.64 18.53
C SER A 99 -0.88 -9.10 17.44
N GLN A 100 -1.14 -8.70 16.19
CA GLN A 100 -0.30 -9.00 15.04
C GLN A 100 0.93 -8.08 15.02
N LEU A 101 0.75 -6.79 15.34
CA LEU A 101 1.84 -5.82 15.50
C LEU A 101 2.83 -6.27 16.59
N ARG A 102 2.33 -6.58 17.80
CA ARG A 102 3.17 -7.04 18.93
C ARG A 102 3.95 -8.30 18.62
N ARG A 103 3.35 -9.23 17.88
CA ARG A 103 4.00 -10.49 17.45
C ARG A 103 5.12 -10.23 16.46
N LEU A 104 4.88 -9.33 15.52
CA LEU A 104 5.85 -8.98 14.50
C LEU A 104 7.04 -8.22 15.13
N LEU A 105 6.79 -7.24 16.00
CA LEU A 105 7.85 -6.58 16.77
C LEU A 105 8.63 -7.56 17.66
N GLY A 106 7.95 -8.50 18.33
CA GLY A 106 8.61 -9.51 19.15
C GLY A 106 9.46 -10.52 18.36
N ARG A 107 9.11 -10.81 17.10
CA ARG A 107 9.93 -11.65 16.22
C ARG A 107 11.21 -10.93 15.78
N GLU A 108 11.18 -9.61 15.67
CA GLU A 108 12.20 -8.83 14.96
C GLU A 108 13.17 -8.18 15.93
N TYR A 109 12.66 -7.65 17.04
CA TYR A 109 13.48 -7.07 18.11
C TYR A 109 13.70 -8.01 19.30
N GLY A 110 13.05 -9.18 19.29
CA GLY A 110 13.15 -10.21 20.33
C GLY A 110 12.17 -10.05 21.49
N LYS A 111 12.30 -10.94 22.49
CA LYS A 111 11.54 -10.85 23.74
C LYS A 111 11.92 -9.57 24.48
N GLY A 112 10.93 -8.84 25.00
CA GLY A 112 11.15 -7.59 25.73
C GLY A 112 11.46 -6.38 24.83
N TRP A 113 11.11 -6.42 23.55
CA TRP A 113 11.32 -5.30 22.61
C TRP A 113 10.82 -3.95 23.12
N GLN A 114 9.78 -3.96 23.96
CA GLN A 114 9.21 -2.76 24.57
C GLN A 114 10.25 -1.99 25.38
N ASN A 115 11.22 -2.68 25.99
CA ASN A 115 12.27 -2.06 26.79
C ASN A 115 13.26 -1.22 25.97
N ARG A 116 13.17 -1.27 24.63
CA ARG A 116 13.94 -0.41 23.73
C ARG A 116 13.33 1.00 23.60
N PHE A 117 12.07 1.17 24.02
CA PHE A 117 11.29 2.39 23.83
C PHE A 117 10.84 2.95 25.18
N SER A 118 11.01 4.26 25.39
CA SER A 118 10.37 4.97 26.49
C SER A 118 8.89 5.22 26.19
N GLU A 119 8.54 5.43 24.91
CA GLU A 119 7.18 5.62 24.41
C GLU A 119 7.01 4.88 23.08
N PHE A 120 5.89 4.21 22.87
CA PHE A 120 5.53 3.59 21.58
C PHE A 120 4.05 3.81 21.31
N ASP A 121 3.73 4.48 20.21
CA ASP A 121 2.34 4.68 19.80
C ASP A 121 1.84 3.45 19.04
N PHE A 122 0.87 2.75 19.61
CA PHE A 122 0.27 1.57 18.99
C PHE A 122 -0.76 1.93 17.92
N GLU A 123 -1.22 3.16 17.89
CA GLU A 123 -1.98 3.70 16.76
C GLU A 123 -1.00 4.13 15.66
N PRO A 124 -1.20 3.71 14.40
CA PRO A 124 -0.30 4.13 13.34
C PRO A 124 -0.52 5.62 13.02
N LEU A 125 0.58 6.36 12.92
CA LEU A 125 0.61 7.74 12.46
C LEU A 125 0.16 7.86 10.99
N ALA A 126 0.53 6.87 10.17
CA ALA A 126 0.23 6.88 8.75
C ALA A 126 0.20 5.45 8.17
N ALA A 127 -0.51 5.29 7.07
CA ALA A 127 -0.41 4.11 6.21
C ALA A 127 0.76 4.27 5.24
N ALA A 128 1.43 3.16 4.92
CA ALA A 128 2.43 3.08 3.85
C ALA A 128 1.98 2.07 2.79
N SER A 129 2.61 2.11 1.61
CA SER A 129 2.34 1.22 0.46
C SER A 129 2.14 -0.25 0.87
N ILE A 130 3.10 -0.81 1.62
CA ILE A 130 3.10 -2.22 2.05
C ILE A 130 3.12 -2.37 3.59
N GLY A 131 2.77 -1.33 4.34
CA GLY A 131 2.91 -1.32 5.79
C GLY A 131 2.21 -0.15 6.47
N GLN A 132 2.63 0.14 7.69
CA GLN A 132 2.12 1.25 8.50
C GLN A 132 3.26 1.89 9.30
N VAL A 133 3.17 3.19 9.58
CA VAL A 133 4.19 3.95 10.30
C VAL A 133 3.71 4.24 11.70
N HIS A 134 4.56 3.97 12.70
CA HIS A 134 4.31 4.25 14.11
C HIS A 134 5.31 5.27 14.63
N ARG A 135 4.86 6.13 15.52
CA ARG A 135 5.76 6.99 16.29
C ARG A 135 6.29 6.21 17.49
N ALA A 136 7.59 6.31 17.75
CA ALA A 136 8.20 5.79 18.95
C ALA A 136 9.27 6.74 19.48
N ARG A 137 9.56 6.65 20.77
CA ARG A 137 10.70 7.29 21.41
C ARG A 137 11.54 6.23 22.07
N THR A 138 12.82 6.21 21.76
CA THR A 138 13.78 5.26 22.33
C THR A 138 14.14 5.64 23.76
N ILE A 139 14.67 4.69 24.53
CA ILE A 139 15.14 4.94 25.91
C ILE A 139 16.26 5.98 26.01
N ASP A 140 17.04 6.17 24.93
CA ASP A 140 18.08 7.20 24.83
C ASP A 140 17.55 8.53 24.25
N GLY A 141 16.22 8.68 24.12
CA GLY A 141 15.55 9.95 23.83
C GLY A 141 15.37 10.30 22.36
N ARG A 142 15.70 9.40 21.41
CA ARG A 142 15.51 9.63 19.98
C ARG A 142 14.05 9.42 19.57
N ASP A 143 13.47 10.38 18.86
CA ASP A 143 12.15 10.24 18.24
C ASP A 143 12.27 9.51 16.90
N LEU A 144 11.47 8.46 16.70
CA LEU A 144 11.52 7.55 15.54
C LEU A 144 10.16 7.43 14.84
N ALA A 145 10.23 7.22 13.53
CA ALA A 145 9.11 6.83 12.67
C ALA A 145 9.39 5.40 12.19
N LEU A 146 8.79 4.44 12.88
CA LEU A 146 8.97 3.03 12.62
C LEU A 146 7.99 2.59 11.55
N LYS A 147 8.49 2.32 10.34
CA LYS A 147 7.68 1.74 9.27
C LYS A 147 7.64 0.22 9.45
N ILE A 148 6.45 -0.34 9.48
CA ILE A 148 6.21 -1.74 9.87
C ILE A 148 5.48 -2.42 8.73
N GLN A 149 6.11 -3.43 8.14
CA GLN A 149 5.56 -4.14 6.99
C GLN A 149 4.33 -5.00 7.37
N TYR A 150 3.33 -5.05 6.48
CA TYR A 150 2.23 -6.00 6.65
C TYR A 150 2.72 -7.45 6.49
N PRO A 151 2.35 -8.38 7.39
CA PRO A 151 2.74 -9.77 7.29
C PRO A 151 2.38 -10.43 5.96
N GLY A 152 3.40 -10.98 5.30
CA GLY A 152 3.21 -11.77 4.08
C GLY A 152 3.05 -10.98 2.80
N VAL A 153 3.20 -9.64 2.84
CA VAL A 153 3.16 -8.77 1.65
C VAL A 153 4.31 -9.07 0.70
N ALA A 154 5.55 -9.21 1.20
CA ALA A 154 6.71 -9.54 0.37
C ALA A 154 6.52 -10.82 -0.45
N ARG A 155 5.80 -11.81 0.12
CA ARG A 155 5.52 -13.09 -0.55
C ARG A 155 4.37 -13.03 -1.56
N SER A 156 3.61 -11.95 -1.60
CA SER A 156 2.44 -11.78 -2.47
C SER A 156 2.52 -10.67 -3.47
N ILE A 157 3.58 -9.87 -3.48
CA ILE A 157 3.80 -8.81 -4.48
C ILE A 157 3.41 -9.29 -5.88
N ASP A 158 3.94 -10.43 -6.30
CA ASP A 158 3.69 -10.95 -7.65
C ASP A 158 2.21 -11.25 -7.92
N SER A 159 1.55 -11.95 -6.98
CA SER A 159 0.13 -12.29 -7.11
C SER A 159 -0.76 -11.06 -7.00
N ASP A 160 -0.41 -10.13 -6.11
CA ASP A 160 -1.20 -8.93 -5.85
C ASP A 160 -1.13 -7.98 -7.04
N VAL A 161 0.06 -7.77 -7.63
CA VAL A 161 0.23 -6.99 -8.86
C VAL A 161 -0.50 -7.64 -10.04
N ASN A 162 -0.37 -8.96 -10.22
CA ASN A 162 -1.10 -9.69 -11.26
C ASN A 162 -2.62 -9.53 -11.13
N ASN A 163 -3.15 -9.60 -9.90
CA ASN A 163 -4.58 -9.44 -9.63
C ASN A 163 -5.06 -8.03 -9.95
N VAL A 164 -4.31 -6.99 -9.57
CA VAL A 164 -4.63 -5.60 -9.92
C VAL A 164 -4.61 -5.41 -11.43
N ALA A 165 -3.61 -5.94 -12.12
CA ALA A 165 -3.52 -5.85 -13.57
C ALA A 165 -4.70 -6.56 -14.27
N LEU A 166 -5.13 -7.72 -13.77
CA LEU A 166 -6.31 -8.41 -14.28
C LEU A 166 -7.58 -7.56 -14.09
N LEU A 167 -7.76 -6.93 -12.93
CA LEU A 167 -8.90 -6.05 -12.68
C LEU A 167 -8.91 -4.85 -13.63
N LEU A 168 -7.76 -4.22 -13.85
CA LEU A 168 -7.61 -3.11 -14.78
C LEU A 168 -7.91 -3.49 -16.24
N ARG A 169 -7.53 -4.71 -16.65
CA ARG A 169 -7.87 -5.25 -17.98
C ARG A 169 -9.37 -5.53 -18.12
N LEU A 170 -9.98 -6.20 -17.13
CA LEU A 170 -11.42 -6.48 -17.12
C LEU A 170 -12.26 -5.20 -17.11
N ALA A 171 -11.71 -4.14 -16.54
CA ALA A 171 -12.32 -2.82 -16.50
C ALA A 171 -12.29 -2.07 -17.83
N ASN A 172 -11.55 -2.58 -18.82
CA ASN A 172 -11.26 -1.91 -20.09
C ASN A 172 -10.68 -0.49 -19.90
N VAL A 173 -9.85 -0.33 -18.87
CA VAL A 173 -9.25 0.96 -18.48
C VAL A 173 -7.89 1.17 -19.13
N LEU A 174 -7.24 0.09 -19.54
CA LEU A 174 -5.91 0.14 -20.14
C LEU A 174 -6.04 0.32 -21.66
N PRO A 175 -5.35 1.31 -22.26
CA PRO A 175 -5.26 1.43 -23.70
C PRO A 175 -4.66 0.19 -24.33
N VAL A 176 -5.04 -0.07 -25.58
CA VAL A 176 -4.53 -1.20 -26.37
C VAL A 176 -3.02 -1.06 -26.62
N ASP A 177 -2.51 0.17 -26.74
CA ASP A 177 -1.11 0.48 -27.07
C ASP A 177 -0.19 0.61 -25.85
N LEU A 178 -0.71 0.41 -24.64
CA LEU A 178 0.08 0.53 -23.41
C LEU A 178 0.88 -0.76 -23.16
N ASP A 179 2.18 -0.64 -22.83
CA ASP A 179 2.98 -1.79 -22.38
C ASP A 179 2.62 -2.19 -20.93
N VAL A 180 1.49 -2.87 -20.81
CA VAL A 180 0.99 -3.40 -19.53
C VAL A 180 1.98 -4.42 -18.94
N ALA A 181 2.72 -5.15 -19.77
CA ALA A 181 3.68 -6.15 -19.29
C ALA A 181 4.88 -5.49 -18.62
N GLY A 182 5.44 -4.44 -19.25
CA GLY A 182 6.49 -3.59 -18.68
C GLY A 182 6.07 -2.96 -17.36
N LEU A 183 4.86 -2.38 -17.30
CA LEU A 183 4.32 -1.78 -16.07
C LEU A 183 4.18 -2.79 -14.93
N ILE A 184 3.69 -4.00 -15.23
CA ILE A 184 3.58 -5.09 -14.24
C ILE A 184 4.98 -5.48 -13.73
N ALA A 185 5.95 -5.62 -14.64
CA ALA A 185 7.32 -5.99 -14.29
C ALA A 185 7.95 -4.92 -13.39
N GLU A 186 7.78 -3.66 -13.73
CA GLU A 186 8.30 -2.52 -12.98
C GLU A 186 7.62 -2.38 -11.61
N ALA A 187 6.30 -2.54 -11.54
CA ALA A 187 5.57 -2.53 -10.27
C ALA A 187 6.07 -3.62 -9.32
N LYS A 188 6.27 -4.85 -9.82
CA LYS A 188 6.83 -5.96 -9.03
C LYS A 188 8.25 -5.65 -8.58
N ARG A 189 9.08 -5.09 -9.48
CA ARG A 189 10.46 -4.71 -9.17
C ARG A 189 10.49 -3.69 -8.03
N GLN A 190 9.79 -2.56 -8.17
CA GLN A 190 9.75 -1.52 -7.15
C GLN A 190 9.17 -2.00 -5.82
N LEU A 191 8.07 -2.77 -5.83
CA LEU A 191 7.49 -3.29 -4.59
C LEU A 191 8.41 -4.29 -3.88
N ARG A 192 9.23 -5.06 -4.62
CA ARG A 192 10.24 -5.94 -4.01
C ARG A 192 11.37 -5.13 -3.37
N GLN A 193 11.77 -4.02 -3.99
CA GLN A 193 12.73 -3.08 -3.38
C GLN A 193 12.14 -2.43 -2.12
N GLU A 194 10.90 -1.96 -2.18
CA GLU A 194 10.18 -1.43 -1.01
C GLU A 194 9.99 -2.49 0.08
N ALA A 195 9.96 -3.77 -0.26
CA ALA A 195 9.86 -4.85 0.71
C ALA A 195 11.18 -5.20 1.40
N ASP A 196 12.32 -4.75 0.85
CA ASP A 196 13.65 -4.86 1.45
C ASP A 196 14.05 -3.51 2.06
N TYR A 197 13.70 -3.34 3.34
CA TYR A 197 13.92 -2.08 4.02
C TYR A 197 15.38 -1.76 4.32
N LEU A 198 16.30 -2.73 4.23
CA LEU A 198 17.74 -2.41 4.27
C LEU A 198 18.16 -1.71 2.98
N GLN A 199 17.61 -2.15 1.84
CA GLN A 199 17.84 -1.49 0.57
C GLN A 199 17.22 -0.08 0.54
N GLU A 200 15.98 0.06 1.03
CA GLU A 200 15.33 1.37 1.16
C GLU A 200 16.14 2.33 2.06
N ALA A 201 16.66 1.85 3.19
CA ALA A 201 17.54 2.62 4.07
C ALA A 201 18.81 3.09 3.35
N GLY A 202 19.47 2.21 2.58
CA GLY A 202 20.64 2.59 1.77
C GLY A 202 20.33 3.64 0.71
N PHE A 203 19.16 3.56 0.06
CA PHE A 203 18.73 4.59 -0.88
C PHE A 203 18.46 5.94 -0.19
N LEU A 204 17.88 5.94 1.00
CA LEU A 204 17.65 7.15 1.77
C LEU A 204 18.97 7.80 2.21
N GLU A 205 19.93 7.02 2.68
CA GLU A 205 21.27 7.51 3.03
C GLU A 205 21.96 8.10 1.81
N HIS A 206 21.95 7.39 0.68
CA HIS A 206 22.54 7.88 -0.55
C HIS A 206 21.88 9.18 -1.04
N TYR A 207 20.54 9.25 -1.02
CA TYR A 207 19.82 10.46 -1.41
C TYR A 207 20.12 11.62 -0.47
N ARG A 208 20.28 11.35 0.83
CA ARG A 208 20.69 12.35 1.82
C ARG A 208 22.06 12.94 1.53
N ASP A 209 23.02 12.10 1.11
CA ASP A 209 24.35 12.57 0.74
C ASP A 209 24.32 13.42 -0.54
N LEU A 210 23.46 13.07 -1.51
CA LEU A 210 23.30 13.83 -2.76
C LEU A 210 22.69 15.22 -2.58
N VAL A 211 21.87 15.43 -1.55
CA VAL A 211 21.17 16.69 -1.30
C VAL A 211 21.63 17.40 -0.02
N ALA A 212 22.76 16.98 0.55
CA ALA A 212 23.24 17.48 1.84
C ALA A 212 23.45 19.00 1.87
N ASP A 213 23.78 19.59 0.72
CA ASP A 213 24.04 21.02 0.57
C ASP A 213 22.80 21.84 0.22
N ASP A 214 21.63 21.21 0.02
CA ASP A 214 20.38 21.90 -0.27
C ASP A 214 19.63 22.26 1.03
N PRO A 215 19.62 23.54 1.45
CA PRO A 215 18.97 23.94 2.70
C PRO A 215 17.44 23.83 2.65
N CYS A 216 16.84 23.66 1.47
CA CYS A 216 15.39 23.46 1.32
C CYS A 216 14.97 22.00 1.55
N LEU A 217 15.92 21.05 1.59
CA LEU A 217 15.64 19.63 1.74
C LEU A 217 16.08 19.14 3.12
N HIS A 218 15.12 18.58 3.86
CA HIS A 218 15.37 17.94 5.16
C HIS A 218 14.99 16.48 5.10
N LEU A 219 16.00 15.60 5.14
CA LEU A 219 15.82 14.16 5.11
C LEU A 219 16.01 13.53 6.49
N PRO A 220 15.18 12.54 6.85
CA PRO A 220 15.36 11.81 8.10
C PRO A 220 16.66 10.99 8.07
N CYS A 221 17.29 10.82 9.23
CA CYS A 221 18.42 9.91 9.37
C CYS A 221 17.91 8.46 9.51
N VAL A 222 18.67 7.50 8.99
CA VAL A 222 18.41 6.07 9.24
C VAL A 222 18.97 5.70 10.61
N HIS A 223 18.19 4.95 11.39
CA HIS A 223 18.62 4.36 12.65
C HIS A 223 18.86 2.87 12.42
N ALA A 224 20.10 2.51 12.09
CA ALA A 224 20.48 1.13 11.74
C ALA A 224 20.18 0.14 12.87
N ASP A 225 20.26 0.56 14.12
CA ASP A 225 19.93 -0.21 15.33
C ASP A 225 18.43 -0.54 15.46
N PHE A 226 17.58 0.13 14.68
CA PHE A 226 16.14 -0.12 14.56
C PHE A 226 15.74 -0.55 13.14
N THR A 227 16.71 -0.87 12.26
CA THR A 227 16.47 -1.30 10.87
C THR A 227 16.76 -2.79 10.71
N THR A 228 15.77 -3.55 10.23
CA THR A 228 15.82 -4.97 9.88
C THR A 228 15.31 -5.19 8.46
N LYS A 229 15.46 -6.41 7.93
CA LYS A 229 14.90 -6.79 6.61
C LYS A 229 13.36 -6.63 6.51
N GLN A 230 12.63 -6.53 7.63
CA GLN A 230 11.17 -6.37 7.65
C GLN A 230 10.69 -5.11 8.40
N HIS A 231 11.62 -4.29 8.93
CA HIS A 231 11.37 -2.96 9.54
C HIS A 231 12.44 -1.96 9.09
N PRO A 232 12.18 -0.78 8.52
CA PRO A 232 13.16 0.27 8.61
C PRO A 232 12.93 1.06 9.91
N GLY A 233 14.01 1.26 10.65
CA GLY A 233 14.06 2.27 11.69
C GLY A 233 14.44 3.58 11.03
N HIS A 234 13.47 4.39 10.62
CA HIS A 234 13.76 5.75 10.18
C HIS A 234 13.59 6.72 11.35
N GLY A 235 14.48 7.69 11.44
CA GLY A 235 14.41 8.75 12.44
C GLY A 235 13.25 9.67 12.13
N PHE A 236 12.50 10.09 13.16
CA PHE A 236 11.45 11.08 13.02
C PHE A 236 11.94 12.39 13.61
N ARG A 237 12.04 13.44 12.80
CA ARG A 237 12.00 14.81 13.31
C ARG A 237 10.67 15.42 12.95
N ARG A 238 10.01 15.98 13.96
CA ARG A 238 8.80 16.78 13.83
C ARG A 238 9.08 17.93 12.87
N GLY A 239 8.42 17.96 11.71
CA GLY A 239 8.35 19.18 10.91
C GLY A 239 7.62 20.24 11.71
N ARG A 240 8.20 21.44 11.86
CA ARG A 240 7.39 22.62 12.19
C ARG A 240 6.42 22.80 11.02
N ALA A 241 5.14 22.97 11.33
CA ALA A 241 4.20 23.49 10.36
C ALA A 241 4.76 24.81 9.82
N ALA A 242 5.04 24.87 8.52
CA ALA A 242 5.13 26.14 7.83
C ALA A 242 3.70 26.70 7.80
N GLY A 243 3.41 27.66 8.67
CA GLY A 243 2.07 28.22 8.84
C GLY A 243 1.99 29.16 10.03
N GLY A 244 2.68 30.29 9.91
CA GLY A 244 2.65 31.41 10.85
C GLY A 244 3.21 32.66 10.18
N ALA A 245 2.47 33.18 9.21
CA ALA A 245 2.30 34.62 8.99
C ALA A 245 0.90 34.91 9.57
N ASP A 246 0.68 35.86 10.47
CA ASP A 246 1.23 37.22 10.54
C ASP A 246 2.07 37.53 11.79
#